data_AF-A0A0X3WE98-F1
#
_entry.id   AF-A0A0X3WE98-F1
#
_cell.length_a   1.000
_cell.length_b   1.000
_cell.length_c   1.000
_cell.angle_alpha   90.00
_cell.angle_beta   90.00
_cell.angle_gamma   90.00
#
_symmetry.space_group_name_H-M   'P 1'
#
loop_
_entity.id
_entity.type
_entity.pdbx_description
1 polymer ?
#
loop_
_entity_poly.entity_id
_entity_poly.type
_entity_poly.pdbx_seq_one_letter_code
_entity_poly.pdbx_strand_id
1 'polypeptide(L)'
;MLDNATAKDSSAPAFIDEFTEVIRRTAATICAEQPDVPEPEELRDLDSFSMVQVLLDLENELEMKVLEELEGFEGRTFREIAEHIAGIAERNGTTAEFEAKVRRIIES
;
A
#
# COMPACT_ATOMS: atom_id res chain seq x y z
N MET A 1 1.77 -33.52 24.87
CA MET A 1 1.44 -32.09 25.08
C MET A 1 1.74 -31.39 23.78
N LEU A 2 0.78 -30.60 23.30
CA LEU A 2 0.85 -29.90 22.02
C LEU A 2 1.65 -28.61 22.21
N ASP A 3 2.86 -28.54 21.64
CA ASP A 3 3.57 -27.28 21.48
C ASP A 3 3.22 -26.69 20.12
N ASN A 4 2.10 -25.95 20.12
CA ASN A 4 1.64 -25.11 19.03
C ASN A 4 2.05 -23.66 19.37
N ALA A 5 3.13 -23.16 18.77
CA ALA A 5 3.49 -21.75 18.82
C ALA A 5 4.28 -21.32 17.57
N THR A 6 3.52 -20.78 16.62
CA THR A 6 3.89 -19.65 15.74
C THR A 6 5.14 -19.80 14.86
N ALA A 7 4.97 -20.45 13.71
CA ALA A 7 5.54 -19.92 12.48
C ALA A 7 4.79 -18.61 12.16
N LYS A 8 5.26 -17.48 12.72
CA LYS A 8 4.83 -16.16 12.26
C LYS A 8 5.58 -15.90 10.95
N ASP A 9 4.81 -15.87 9.88
CA ASP A 9 5.21 -15.66 8.49
C ASP A 9 6.46 -14.80 8.29
N SER A 10 7.49 -15.41 7.71
CA SER A 10 8.66 -14.71 7.16
C SER A 10 8.34 -13.94 5.87
N SER A 11 7.10 -14.01 5.37
CA SER A 11 6.64 -13.28 4.19
C SER A 11 6.23 -11.85 4.48
N ALA A 12 5.86 -11.49 5.72
CA ALA A 12 5.33 -10.16 6.02
C ALA A 12 6.32 -9.02 5.69
N PRO A 13 7.62 -9.10 6.04
CA PRO A 13 8.56 -8.02 5.68
C PRO A 13 8.79 -7.91 4.17
N ALA A 14 8.90 -9.04 3.47
CA ALA A 14 9.11 -9.06 2.02
C ALA A 14 7.88 -8.53 1.25
N PHE A 15 6.69 -8.92 1.71
CA PHE A 15 5.43 -8.45 1.14
C PHE A 15 5.25 -6.93 1.32
N ILE A 16 5.61 -6.38 2.49
CA ILE A 16 5.57 -4.92 2.69
C ILE A 16 6.50 -4.21 1.73
N ASP A 17 7.70 -4.73 1.48
CA ASP A 17 8.64 -4.13 0.53
C ASP A 17 8.10 -4.21 -0.91
N GLU A 18 7.51 -5.34 -1.31
CA GLU A 18 6.82 -5.50 -2.59
C GLU A 18 5.65 -4.52 -2.75
N PHE A 19 4.81 -4.39 -1.73
CA PHE A 19 3.67 -3.49 -1.78
C PHE A 19 4.10 -2.02 -1.74
N THR A 20 5.17 -1.69 -1.00
CA THR A 20 5.78 -0.35 -1.02
C THR A 20 6.19 0.06 -2.43
N GLU A 21 6.73 -0.89 -3.20
CA GLU A 21 7.11 -0.65 -4.60
C GLU A 21 5.90 -0.44 -5.50
N VAL A 22 4.79 -1.16 -5.28
CA VAL A 22 3.51 -0.89 -5.97
C VAL A 22 3.06 0.54 -5.72
N ILE A 23 2.99 0.97 -4.45
CA ILE A 23 2.56 2.33 -4.09
C ILE A 23 3.47 3.38 -4.73
N ARG A 24 4.79 3.17 -4.72
CA ARG A 24 5.76 4.07 -5.37
C ARG A 24 5.50 4.19 -6.87
N ARG A 25 5.25 3.08 -7.58
CA ARG A 25 4.98 3.09 -9.02
C ARG A 25 3.67 3.78 -9.36
N THR A 26 2.62 3.56 -8.56
CA THR A 26 1.34 4.26 -8.71
C THR A 26 1.54 5.77 -8.53
N ALA A 27 2.27 6.18 -7.49
CA ALA A 27 2.60 7.58 -7.24
C ALA A 27 3.41 8.22 -8.39
N ALA A 28 4.43 7.52 -8.89
CA ALA A 28 5.22 7.97 -10.03
C ALA A 28 4.38 8.11 -11.31
N THR A 29 3.49 7.16 -11.58
CA THR A 29 2.59 7.19 -12.75
C THR A 29 1.68 8.40 -12.69
N ILE A 30 1.03 8.64 -11.55
CA ILE A 30 0.12 9.79 -11.36
C ILE A 30 0.87 11.12 -11.48
N CYS A 31 2.08 11.22 -10.93
CA CYS A 31 2.88 12.44 -11.05
C CYS A 31 3.36 12.66 -12.49
N ALA A 32 3.71 11.61 -13.22
CA ALA A 32 4.17 11.70 -14.61
C ALA A 32 3.08 12.20 -15.58
N GLU A 33 1.80 12.07 -15.24
CA GLU A 33 0.69 12.66 -16.01
C GLU A 33 0.65 14.20 -15.90
N GLN A 34 1.40 14.79 -14.96
CA GLN A 34 1.45 16.22 -14.72
C GLN A 34 2.82 16.78 -15.11
N PRO A 35 2.92 17.65 -16.14
CA PRO A 35 4.21 18.04 -16.73
C PRO A 35 5.15 18.83 -15.80
N ASP A 36 4.62 19.43 -14.73
CA ASP A 36 5.37 20.25 -13.78
C ASP A 36 5.56 19.57 -12.40
N VAL A 37 5.10 18.33 -12.23
CA VAL A 37 5.23 17.59 -10.97
C VAL A 37 6.39 16.60 -11.08
N PRO A 38 7.41 16.69 -10.22
CA PRO A 38 8.51 15.73 -10.23
C PRO A 38 8.04 14.34 -9.75
N GLU A 39 8.83 13.32 -10.07
CA GLU A 39 8.64 11.99 -9.49
C GLU A 39 8.84 12.05 -7.96
N PRO A 40 7.93 11.48 -7.16
CA PRO A 40 8.03 11.54 -5.70
C PRO A 40 9.00 10.48 -5.17
N GLU A 41 9.90 10.87 -4.27
CA GLU A 41 10.80 9.92 -3.58
C GLU A 41 10.12 9.29 -2.37
N GLU A 42 9.27 10.08 -1.69
CA GLU A 42 8.53 9.69 -0.50
C GLU A 42 7.07 10.17 -0.58
N LEU A 43 6.23 9.62 0.31
CA LEU A 43 4.80 9.93 0.34
C LEU A 43 4.53 11.42 0.62
N ARG A 44 5.37 12.07 1.44
CA ARG A 44 5.26 13.51 1.76
C ARG A 44 5.55 14.44 0.58
N ASP A 45 6.12 13.93 -0.51
CA ASP A 45 6.40 14.72 -1.71
C ASP A 45 5.14 14.89 -2.56
N LEU A 46 4.10 14.08 -2.30
CA LEU A 46 2.79 14.21 -2.93
C LEU A 46 2.03 15.40 -2.37
N ASP A 47 1.42 16.18 -3.26
CA ASP A 47 0.39 17.12 -2.84
C ASP A 47 -0.89 16.37 -2.40
N SER A 48 -1.82 17.10 -1.77
CA SER A 48 -3.06 16.52 -1.26
C SER A 48 -3.94 15.90 -2.35
N PHE A 49 -3.85 16.38 -3.60
CA PHE A 49 -4.65 15.87 -4.70
C PHE A 49 -4.03 14.59 -5.28
N SER A 50 -2.73 14.59 -5.58
CA SER A 50 -1.98 13.40 -6.00
C SER A 50 -2.05 12.29 -4.97
N MET A 51 -2.01 12.62 -3.67
CA MET A 51 -2.25 11.65 -2.60
C MET A 51 -3.61 10.96 -2.75
N VAL A 52 -4.69 11.74 -2.89
CA VAL A 52 -6.03 11.17 -3.06
C VAL A 52 -6.13 10.31 -4.32
N GLN A 53 -5.50 10.72 -5.44
CA GLN A 53 -5.47 9.91 -6.66
C GLN A 53 -4.76 8.57 -6.44
N VAL A 54 -3.60 8.57 -5.78
CA VAL A 54 -2.87 7.32 -5.44
C VAL A 54 -3.75 6.39 -4.63
N LEU A 55 -4.44 6.93 -3.62
CA LEU A 55 -5.31 6.15 -2.77
C LEU A 55 -6.48 5.56 -3.54
N LEU A 56 -7.15 6.34 -4.39
CA LEU A 56 -8.26 5.87 -5.21
C LEU A 56 -7.83 4.79 -6.22
N ASP A 57 -6.65 4.93 -6.82
CA ASP A 57 -6.09 3.90 -7.71
C ASP A 57 -5.81 2.61 -6.94
N LEU A 58 -5.16 2.71 -5.77
CA LEU A 58 -4.92 1.55 -4.90
C LEU A 58 -6.23 0.90 -4.43
N GLU A 59 -7.25 1.67 -4.07
CA GLU A 59 -8.58 1.15 -3.72
C GLU A 59 -9.20 0.37 -4.87
N ASN A 60 -9.09 0.89 -6.10
CA ASN A 60 -9.64 0.26 -7.28
C ASN A 60 -8.90 -1.04 -7.63
N GLU A 61 -7.56 -1.05 -7.57
CA GLU A 61 -6.76 -2.23 -7.87
C GLU A 61 -6.88 -3.33 -6.80
N LEU A 62 -6.97 -2.94 -5.52
CA LEU A 62 -7.08 -3.86 -4.40
C LEU A 62 -8.54 -4.23 -4.07
N GLU A 63 -9.51 -3.52 -4.67
CA GLU A 63 -10.94 -3.55 -4.33
C GLU A 63 -11.17 -3.46 -2.80
N MET A 64 -10.44 -2.55 -2.16
CA MET A 64 -10.48 -2.30 -0.73
C MET A 64 -10.88 -0.85 -0.46
N LYS A 65 -11.53 -0.59 0.67
CA LYS A 65 -11.79 0.77 1.15
C LYS A 65 -10.62 1.22 2.02
N VAL A 66 -9.70 1.96 1.44
CA VAL A 66 -8.46 2.43 2.06
C VAL A 66 -8.56 3.91 2.46
N LEU A 67 -9.20 4.74 1.64
CA LEU A 67 -9.32 6.19 1.84
C LEU A 67 -10.11 6.51 3.12
N GLU A 68 -11.21 5.79 3.36
CA GLU A 68 -12.02 5.91 4.58
C GLU A 68 -11.21 5.51 5.84
N GLU A 69 -10.27 4.56 5.71
CA GLU A 69 -9.47 4.00 6.80
C GLU A 69 -8.13 4.73 7.03
N LEU A 70 -7.87 5.78 6.25
CA LEU A 70 -6.68 6.63 6.37
C LEU A 70 -6.93 7.90 7.20
N GLU A 71 -8.10 8.02 7.82
CA GLU A 71 -8.38 9.12 8.76
C GLU A 71 -7.33 9.14 9.88
N GLY A 72 -6.63 10.27 10.02
CA GLY A 72 -5.58 10.45 11.03
C GLY A 72 -4.24 9.77 10.73
N PHE A 73 -4.03 9.24 9.51
CA PHE A 73 -2.71 8.76 9.09
C PHE A 73 -1.72 9.93 8.91
N GLU A 74 -0.55 9.84 9.55
CA GLU A 74 0.50 10.89 9.54
C GLU A 74 1.84 10.41 8.97
N GLY A 75 1.88 9.20 8.39
CA GLY A 75 3.10 8.64 7.81
C GLY A 75 3.62 9.46 6.62
N ARG A 76 4.92 9.39 6.38
CA ARG A 76 5.63 10.23 5.39
C ARG A 76 6.31 9.44 4.29
N THR A 77 6.43 8.12 4.47
CA THR A 77 7.08 7.22 3.54
C THR A 77 6.08 6.28 2.89
N PHE A 78 6.39 5.79 1.69
CA PHE A 78 5.59 4.76 1.02
C PHE A 78 5.48 3.47 1.85
N ARG A 79 6.51 3.18 2.66
CA ARG A 79 6.51 2.00 3.53
C ARG A 79 5.53 2.12 4.68
N GLU A 80 5.47 3.28 5.34
CA GLU A 80 4.53 3.50 6.44
C GLU A 80 3.08 3.36 5.99
N ILE A 81 2.75 3.84 4.79
CA ILE A 81 1.41 3.65 4.25
C ILE A 81 1.16 2.20 3.81
N ALA A 82 2.16 1.51 3.26
CA ALA A 82 2.07 0.08 2.96
C ALA A 82 1.78 -0.74 4.22
N GLU A 83 2.50 -0.48 5.31
CA GLU A 83 2.30 -1.10 6.62
C GLU A 83 0.91 -0.78 7.19
N HIS A 84 0.43 0.46 7.06
CA HIS A 84 -0.89 0.85 7.54
C HIS A 84 -2.02 0.13 6.78
N ILE A 85 -1.93 0.06 5.45
CA ILE A 85 -2.90 -0.64 4.58
C ILE A 85 -2.88 -2.15 4.85
N ALA A 86 -1.71 -2.75 5.00
CA ALA A 86 -1.60 -4.16 5.40
C ALA A 86 -2.27 -4.39 6.76
N GLY A 87 -2.07 -3.47 7.71
CA GLY A 87 -2.77 -3.49 8.99
C GLY A 87 -4.29 -3.37 8.87
N ILE A 88 -4.82 -2.63 7.89
CA ILE A 88 -6.26 -2.59 7.59
C ILE A 88 -6.73 -3.98 7.12
N ALA A 89 -6.02 -4.61 6.20
CA ALA A 89 -6.35 -5.96 5.71
C ALA A 89 -6.34 -7.00 6.84
N GLU A 90 -5.36 -6.92 7.75
CA GLU A 90 -5.30 -7.78 8.93
C GLU A 90 -6.51 -7.59 9.87
N ARG A 91 -6.86 -6.34 10.18
CA ARG A 91 -8.03 -6.03 11.04
C ARG A 91 -9.34 -6.50 10.42
N ASN A 92 -9.45 -6.43 9.10
CA ASN A 92 -10.64 -6.84 8.35
C ASN A 92 -10.66 -8.34 8.03
N GLY A 93 -9.58 -9.07 8.32
CA GLY A 93 -9.46 -10.50 8.01
C GLY A 93 -9.35 -10.80 6.51
N THR A 94 -8.92 -9.84 5.70
CA THR A 94 -8.81 -9.92 4.24
C THR A 94 -7.37 -10.06 3.73
N THR A 95 -6.39 -10.27 4.62
CA THR A 95 -4.95 -10.35 4.28
C THR A 95 -4.64 -11.26 3.10
N ALA A 96 -5.21 -12.48 3.05
CA ALA A 96 -4.93 -13.42 1.96
C ALA A 96 -5.41 -12.93 0.59
N GLU A 97 -6.57 -12.27 0.53
CA GLU A 97 -7.10 -11.69 -0.70
C GLU A 97 -6.30 -10.47 -1.12
N PHE A 98 -5.95 -9.61 -0.16
CA PHE A 98 -5.09 -8.45 -0.36
C PHE A 98 -3.72 -8.84 -0.92
N GLU A 99 -3.01 -9.80 -0.30
CA GLU A 99 -1.73 -10.29 -0.81
C GLU A 99 -1.84 -10.86 -2.23
N ALA A 100 -2.91 -11.61 -2.53
CA ALA A 100 -3.13 -12.16 -3.85
C ALA A 100 -3.35 -11.07 -4.91
N LYS A 101 -4.02 -9.96 -4.56
CA LYS A 101 -4.22 -8.82 -5.46
C LYS A 101 -2.92 -8.06 -5.70
N VAL A 102 -2.15 -7.76 -4.65
CA VAL A 102 -0.84 -7.12 -4.78
C VAL A 102 0.10 -7.94 -5.69
N ARG A 103 0.16 -9.26 -5.52
CA ARG A 103 0.97 -10.12 -6.40
C ARG A 103 0.53 -10.05 -7.85
N ARG A 104 -0.77 -9.99 -8.13
CA ARG A 104 -1.29 -9.83 -9.51
C ARG A 104 -0.88 -8.50 -10.13
N ILE A 105 -0.85 -7.42 -9.35
CA ILE A 105 -0.41 -6.09 -9.82
C ILE A 105 1.08 -6.14 -10.19
N ILE A 106 1.90 -6.79 -9.37
CA ILE A 106 3.34 -6.93 -9.63
C ILE A 106 3.63 -7.76 -10.89
N GLU A 107 2.80 -8.77 -11.16
CA GLU A 107 2.91 -9.66 -12.32
C GLU A 107 2.31 -9.10 -13.62
N SER A 108 1.60 -7.96 -13.55
CA SER A 108 0.92 -7.29 -14.67
C SER A 108 1.88 -6.39 -15.46
#